data_AF-W1XMC5-F1
#
_entry.id   AF-W1XMC5-F1
#
_cell.length_a   1.000
_cell.length_b   1.000
_cell.length_c   1.000
_cell.angle_alpha   90.00
_cell.angle_beta   90.00
_cell.angle_gamma   90.00
#
_symmetry.space_group_name_H-M   'P 1'
#
loop_
_entity.id
_entity.type
_entity.pdbx_description
1 polymer ?
#
loop_
_entity_poly.entity_id
_entity_poly.type
_entity_poly.pdbx_seq_one_letter_code
_entity_poly.pdbx_strand_id
1 'polypeptide(L)'
;AAMINEINTTQKKHIITLEEPIEYIHETKKSMINQREVGEDTKSYAMGLRAALRQDPDVILVGEMRDPETIEIALRAAQTGHLVFSTLHNMGAANS
;
A
#
# COMPACT_ATOMS: atom_id res chain seq x y z
N ALA A 1 -3.32 9.63 3.25
CA ALA A 1 -4.78 9.72 3.11
C ALA A 1 -5.28 10.40 1.82
N ALA A 2 -4.94 11.67 1.54
CA ALA A 2 -5.62 12.46 0.48
C ALA A 2 -5.56 11.85 -0.93
N MET A 3 -4.39 11.37 -1.38
CA MET A 3 -4.24 10.74 -2.70
C MET A 3 -5.07 9.45 -2.84
N ILE A 4 -5.09 8.60 -1.81
CA ILE A 4 -5.92 7.39 -1.79
C ILE A 4 -7.41 7.76 -1.86
N ASN A 5 -7.84 8.77 -1.09
CA ASN A 5 -9.22 9.25 -1.15
C ASN A 5 -9.58 9.84 -2.52
N GLU A 6 -8.66 10.52 -3.19
CA GLU A 6 -8.87 11.06 -4.53
C GLU A 6 -9.09 9.92 -5.55
N ILE A 7 -8.23 8.90 -5.54
CA ILE A 7 -8.40 7.70 -6.38
C ILE A 7 -9.75 7.03 -6.09
N ASN A 8 -10.09 6.86 -4.81
CA ASN A 8 -11.35 6.27 -4.38
C ASN A 8 -12.59 7.06 -4.86
N THR A 9 -12.47 8.38 -4.97
CA THR A 9 -13.59 9.25 -5.38
C THR A 9 -13.70 9.37 -6.91
N THR A 10 -12.58 9.25 -7.63
CA THR A 10 -12.54 9.51 -9.08
C THR A 10 -12.52 8.25 -9.93
N GLN A 11 -11.97 7.14 -9.43
CA GLN A 11 -11.69 5.94 -10.21
C GLN A 11 -12.35 4.68 -9.62
N LYS A 12 -12.57 3.67 -10.46
CA LYS A 12 -13.03 2.33 -10.06
C LYS A 12 -11.83 1.40 -10.01
N LYS A 13 -11.20 1.31 -8.85
CA LYS A 13 -9.97 0.57 -8.63
C LYS A 13 -10.11 -0.36 -7.42
N HIS A 14 -9.29 -1.39 -7.36
CA HIS A 14 -9.08 -2.17 -6.15
C HIS A 14 -7.85 -1.63 -5.42
N ILE A 15 -8.08 -1.07 -4.24
CA ILE A 15 -7.06 -0.49 -3.38
C ILE A 15 -6.84 -1.41 -2.18
N ILE A 16 -5.58 -1.78 -1.94
CA ILE A 16 -5.19 -2.50 -0.73
C ILE A 16 -4.21 -1.63 0.05
N THR A 17 -4.44 -1.46 1.35
CA THR A 17 -3.48 -0.81 2.24
C THR A 17 -2.93 -1.79 3.27
N LEU A 18 -1.64 -1.67 3.57
CA LEU A 18 -0.93 -2.37 4.64
C LEU A 18 -0.34 -1.29 5.55
N GLU A 19 -0.76 -1.22 6.80
CA GLU A 19 -0.46 -0.13 7.74
C GLU A 19 -0.16 -0.68 9.15
N GLU A 20 0.53 0.07 10.00
CA GLU A 20 0.88 -0.33 11.38
C GLU A 20 0.93 0.90 12.32
N PRO A 21 -0.16 1.26 13.01
CA PRO A 21 -1.55 0.83 12.81
C PRO A 21 -2.23 1.56 11.64
N ILE A 22 -3.50 1.25 11.35
CA ILE A 22 -4.29 2.02 10.36
C ILE A 22 -4.52 3.46 10.86
N GLU A 23 -4.04 4.45 10.09
CA GLU A 23 -4.12 5.86 10.49
C GLU A 23 -5.46 6.52 10.13
N TYR A 24 -5.99 6.18 8.96
CA TYR A 24 -7.20 6.77 8.40
C TYR A 24 -8.12 5.70 7.83
N ILE A 25 -9.38 5.69 8.28
CA ILE A 25 -10.38 4.80 7.72
C ILE A 25 -10.93 5.40 6.43
N HIS A 26 -10.79 4.65 5.34
CA HIS A 26 -11.28 5.00 4.02
C HIS A 26 -12.55 4.22 3.70
N GLU A 27 -13.70 4.88 3.80
CA GLU A 27 -14.96 4.30 3.34
C GLU A 27 -14.92 4.02 1.83
N THR A 28 -15.51 2.90 1.42
CA THR A 28 -15.64 2.53 0.01
C THR A 28 -16.52 3.54 -0.72
N LYS A 29 -16.01 4.09 -1.84
CA LYS A 29 -16.77 4.99 -2.74
C LYS A 29 -16.87 4.37 -4.13
N LYS A 30 -16.06 4.82 -5.10
CA LYS A 30 -16.00 4.20 -6.43
C LYS A 30 -15.02 3.04 -6.47
N SER A 31 -14.02 3.04 -5.61
CA SER A 31 -13.02 1.98 -5.50
C SER A 31 -13.36 1.04 -4.35
N MET A 32 -13.04 -0.24 -4.51
CA MET A 32 -13.05 -1.21 -3.41
C MET A 32 -11.78 -1.01 -2.59
N ILE A 33 -11.92 -0.84 -1.28
CA ILE A 33 -10.78 -0.62 -0.38
C ILE A 33 -10.72 -1.74 0.66
N ASN A 34 -9.55 -2.37 0.76
CA ASN A 34 -9.23 -3.32 1.81
C ASN A 34 -8.03 -2.79 2.61
N GLN A 35 -8.28 -2.35 3.84
CA GLN A 35 -7.21 -1.90 4.73
C GLN A 35 -6.83 -3.04 5.66
N ARG A 36 -5.52 -3.23 5.88
CA ARG A 36 -4.99 -4.28 6.75
C ARG A 36 -3.99 -3.68 7.72
N GLU A 37 -4.19 -4.00 8.99
CA GLU A 37 -3.24 -3.69 10.03
C GLU A 37 -2.20 -4.83 10.16
N VAL A 38 -0.92 -4.47 10.10
CA VAL A 38 0.18 -5.38 10.39
C VAL A 38 0.23 -5.63 11.89
N GLY A 39 0.28 -6.89 12.29
CA GLY A 39 0.15 -7.34 13.68
C GLY A 39 -1.23 -7.94 13.98
N GLU A 40 -2.29 -7.44 13.33
CA GLU A 40 -3.66 -7.96 13.51
C GLU A 40 -4.14 -8.76 12.30
N ASP A 41 -4.22 -8.14 11.11
CA ASP A 41 -4.74 -8.77 9.89
C ASP A 41 -3.68 -9.55 9.11
N THR A 42 -2.42 -9.16 9.26
CA THR A 42 -1.26 -9.83 8.65
C THR A 42 -0.05 -9.79 9.56
N LYS A 43 0.84 -10.78 9.45
CA LYS A 43 1.99 -10.90 10.36
C LYS A 43 3.14 -9.94 10.05
N SER A 44 3.27 -9.49 8.80
CA SER A 44 4.32 -8.58 8.36
C SER A 44 3.95 -7.92 7.03
N TYR A 45 4.61 -6.81 6.71
CA TYR A 45 4.46 -6.13 5.42
C TYR A 45 4.76 -7.06 4.23
N ALA A 46 5.87 -7.79 4.26
CA ALA A 46 6.23 -8.74 3.19
C ALA A 46 5.15 -9.82 2.98
N MET A 47 4.59 -10.38 4.06
CA MET A 47 3.50 -11.35 3.96
C MET A 47 2.21 -10.73 3.42
N GLY A 48 1.82 -9.57 3.96
CA GLY A 48 0.65 -8.83 3.53
C GLY A 48 0.71 -8.44 2.06
N LEU A 49 1.90 -8.01 1.59
CA LEU A 49 2.12 -7.56 0.22
C LEU A 49 2.12 -8.72 -0.77
N ARG A 50 2.74 -9.85 -0.43
CA ARG A 50 2.62 -11.09 -1.23
C ARG A 50 1.18 -11.56 -1.34
N ALA A 51 0.40 -11.44 -0.27
CA ALA A 51 -1.01 -11.79 -0.27
C ALA A 51 -1.83 -10.81 -1.14
N ALA A 52 -1.58 -9.50 -0.99
CA ALA A 52 -2.24 -8.45 -1.77
C ALA A 52 -2.10 -8.68 -3.28
N LEU A 53 -0.91 -9.06 -3.76
CA LEU A 53 -0.66 -9.32 -5.19
C LEU A 53 -1.50 -10.46 -5.80
N ARG A 54 -2.10 -11.32 -4.98
CA ARG A 54 -3.00 -12.39 -5.45
C ARG A 54 -4.48 -11.98 -5.42
N GLN A 55 -4.79 -10.76 -5.01
CA GLN A 55 -6.15 -10.25 -4.87
C GLN A 55 -6.54 -9.29 -5.99
N ASP A 56 -5.81 -9.28 -7.09
CA ASP A 56 -6.05 -8.39 -8.22
C ASP A 56 -6.11 -6.90 -7.80
N PRO A 57 -5.10 -6.36 -7.08
CA PRO A 57 -5.09 -4.94 -6.72
C PRO A 57 -4.70 -4.10 -7.92
N ASP A 58 -5.23 -2.89 -8.01
CA ASP A 58 -4.71 -1.86 -8.91
C ASP A 58 -3.73 -0.92 -8.19
N VAL A 59 -4.04 -0.63 -6.91
CA VAL A 59 -3.30 0.33 -6.09
C VAL A 59 -2.95 -0.34 -4.78
N ILE A 60 -1.68 -0.20 -4.38
CA ILE A 60 -1.18 -0.75 -3.12
C ILE A 60 -0.55 0.39 -2.32
N LEU A 61 -1.04 0.62 -1.11
CA LEU A 61 -0.34 1.44 -0.11
C LEU A 61 0.38 0.49 0.84
N VAL A 62 1.69 0.64 0.92
CA VAL A 62 2.51 0.04 1.97
C VAL A 62 2.88 1.17 2.92
N GLY A 63 2.85 0.93 4.23
CA GLY A 63 3.39 1.85 5.23
C GLY A 63 4.90 2.13 5.04
N GLU A 64 5.61 2.34 6.13
CA GLU A 64 7.05 2.62 6.05
C GLU A 64 7.83 1.37 5.65
N MET A 65 8.50 1.41 4.49
CA MET A 65 9.38 0.32 4.05
C MET A 65 10.72 0.39 4.78
N ARG A 66 11.00 -0.61 5.61
CA ARG A 66 12.26 -0.70 6.38
C ARG A 66 13.11 -1.91 6.00
N ASP A 67 12.48 -3.01 5.64
CA ASP A 67 13.13 -4.28 5.34
C ASP A 67 13.36 -4.46 3.82
N PRO A 68 14.53 -4.99 3.40
CA PRO A 68 14.84 -5.20 1.99
C PRO A 68 13.82 -6.10 1.28
N GLU A 69 13.23 -7.07 1.99
CA GLU A 69 12.25 -7.99 1.42
C GLU A 69 10.98 -7.25 0.98
N THR A 70 10.37 -6.43 1.85
CA THR A 70 9.20 -5.62 1.48
C THR A 70 9.51 -4.68 0.32
N ILE A 71 10.68 -4.03 0.33
CA ILE A 71 11.12 -3.13 -0.74
C ILE A 71 11.20 -3.89 -2.08
N GLU A 72 11.81 -5.07 -2.11
CA GLU A 72 11.95 -5.88 -3.32
C GLU A 72 10.58 -6.28 -3.88
N ILE A 73 9.65 -6.71 -3.02
CA ILE A 73 8.30 -7.08 -3.43
C ILE A 73 7.53 -5.85 -3.94
N ALA A 74 7.64 -4.70 -3.28
CA ALA A 74 6.99 -3.46 -3.68
C ALA A 74 7.49 -2.96 -5.04
N LEU A 75 8.81 -3.05 -5.28
CA LEU A 75 9.40 -2.73 -6.58
C LEU A 75 8.89 -3.67 -7.68
N ARG A 76 8.81 -4.98 -7.40
CA ARG A 76 8.24 -5.95 -8.35
C ARG A 76 6.76 -5.69 -8.65
N ALA A 77 5.99 -5.29 -7.63
CA ALA A 77 4.60 -4.90 -7.81
C ALA A 77 4.49 -3.69 -8.77
N ALA A 78 5.29 -2.65 -8.53
CA ALA A 78 5.35 -1.47 -9.39
C ALA A 78 5.76 -1.81 -10.84
N GLN A 79 6.75 -2.69 -11.00
CA GLN A 79 7.22 -3.15 -12.32
C GLN A 79 6.17 -3.93 -13.11
N THR A 80 5.22 -4.57 -12.42
CA THR A 80 4.15 -5.37 -13.05
C THR A 80 2.86 -4.59 -13.27
N GLY A 81 2.88 -3.26 -13.11
CA GLY A 81 1.79 -2.36 -13.49
C GLY A 81 0.87 -1.93 -12.33
N HIS A 82 1.23 -2.26 -11.09
CA HIS A 82 0.51 -1.80 -9.91
C HIS A 82 0.97 -0.38 -9.54
N LEU A 83 0.05 0.50 -9.14
CA LEU A 83 0.41 1.78 -8.56
C LEU A 83 0.75 1.57 -7.07
N VAL A 84 2.02 1.75 -6.70
CA VAL A 84 2.49 1.52 -5.33
C VAL A 84 2.81 2.85 -4.65
N PHE A 85 2.20 3.09 -3.49
CA PHE A 85 2.54 4.17 -2.56
C PHE A 85 3.27 3.59 -1.36
N SER A 86 4.30 4.30 -0.89
CA SER A 86 4.94 3.99 0.38
C SER A 86 5.68 5.21 0.93
N THR A 87 6.06 5.14 2.20
CA THR A 87 6.87 6.15 2.88
C THR A 87 8.24 5.58 3.25
N LEU A 88 9.22 6.47 3.34
CA LEU A 88 10.56 6.19 3.81
C LEU A 88 10.92 7.26 4.84
N HIS A 89 11.65 6.88 5.88
CA HIS A 89 12.29 7.86 6.76
C HIS A 89 13.51 8.46 6.08
N ASN A 90 13.29 9.40 5.17
CA ASN A 90 14.33 10.19 4.53
C ASN A 90 13.91 11.67 4.45
N MET A 91 14.85 12.59 4.66
CA MET A 91 14.60 14.03 4.65
C MET A 91 14.81 14.69 3.28
N GLY A 92 15.33 13.95 2.29
CA GLY A 92 15.58 14.47 0.95
C GLY A 92 15.28 13.47 -0.15
N ALA A 93 15.02 13.94 -1.37
CA ALA A 93 14.85 13.08 -2.54
C ALA A 93 16.17 12.35 -2.90
N ALA A 94 17.29 13.03 -2.67
CA ALA A 94 18.62 12.44 -2.59
C ALA A 94 19.17 12.70 -1.19
N ASN A 95 19.97 11.79 -0.64
CA ASN A 95 20.97 12.19 0.35
C ASN A 95 21.99 13.04 -0.41
N SER A 96 21.76 14.35 -0.45
CA SER A 96 22.76 15.36 -0.86
C SER A 96 23.45 15.90 0.37
#